data_AF-A0A662ITS9-F1
#
_entry.id   AF-A0A662ITS9-F1
#
_cell.length_a   1.000
_cell.length_b   1.000
_cell.length_c   1.000
_cell.angle_alpha   90.00
_cell.angle_beta   90.00
_cell.angle_gamma   90.00
#
_symmetry.space_group_name_H-M   'P 1'
#
loop_
_entity.id
_entity.type
_entity.pdbx_description
1 polymer ?
#
loop_
_entity_poly.entity_id
_entity_poly.type
_entity_poly.pdbx_seq_one_letter_code
_entity_poly.pdbx_strand_id
1 'polypeptide(L)'
;MKIKVLFSAMFREKAGVKELSIEMEKGEQLGDLLSKLNARYGRGFSEILNLESGEMPDDVLILVNGTPTRSLDLELKDGDTVLLTVAIAGGGPLEVRCLNCLKRVKVEVKAKEAKCPNCGLKFTLTWVSPTQPKIERILEE
;
A
#
# COMPACT_ATOMS: atom_id res chain seq x y z
N MET A 1 -24.82 -1.45 -10.01
CA MET A 1 -24.60 -1.31 -8.56
C MET A 1 -23.81 -0.03 -8.30
N LYS A 2 -24.03 0.62 -7.16
CA LYS A 2 -23.42 1.90 -6.82
C LYS A 2 -22.44 1.69 -5.67
N ILE A 3 -21.18 1.99 -5.94
CA ILE A 3 -20.08 1.88 -4.97
C ILE A 3 -19.68 3.28 -4.52
N LYS A 4 -19.47 3.47 -3.22
CA LYS A 4 -18.93 4.70 -2.66
C LYS A 4 -17.41 4.57 -2.53
N VAL A 5 -16.67 5.46 -3.17
CA VAL A 5 -15.21 5.54 -3.07
C VAL A 5 -14.84 6.74 -2.20
N LEU A 6 -14.01 6.51 -1.19
CA LEU A 6 -13.43 7.53 -0.32
C LEU A 6 -11.94 7.67 -0.66
N PHE A 7 -11.46 8.90 -0.80
CA PHE A 7 -10.06 9.19 -1.09
C PHE A 7 -9.39 9.86 0.11
N SER A 8 -8.18 9.40 0.44
CA SER A 8 -7.33 9.96 1.50
C SER A 8 -5.91 10.22 0.98
N ALA A 9 -5.16 11.06 1.69
CA ALA A 9 -3.77 11.43 1.38
C ALA A 9 -3.60 11.81 -0.10
N MET A 10 -2.58 11.27 -0.77
CA MET A 10 -2.28 11.54 -2.17
C MET A 10 -3.41 11.16 -3.13
N PHE A 11 -4.25 10.16 -2.82
CA PHE A 11 -5.40 9.82 -3.66
C PHE A 11 -6.43 10.94 -3.69
N ARG A 12 -6.62 11.64 -2.57
CA ARG A 12 -7.54 12.79 -2.50
C ARG A 12 -7.03 13.96 -3.34
N GLU A 13 -5.72 14.22 -3.31
CA GLU A 13 -5.10 15.27 -4.11
C GLU A 13 -5.23 14.98 -5.60
N LYS A 14 -4.98 13.73 -6.01
CA LYS A 14 -5.12 13.31 -7.41
C LYS A 14 -6.58 13.29 -7.88
N ALA A 15 -7.52 12.88 -7.02
CA ALA A 15 -8.93 12.84 -7.36
C ALA A 15 -9.59 14.24 -7.35
N GLY A 16 -9.03 15.19 -6.59
CA GLY A 16 -9.61 16.53 -6.38
C GLY A 16 -10.88 16.54 -5.52
N VAL A 17 -11.37 15.37 -5.10
CA VAL A 17 -12.60 15.20 -4.31
C VAL A 17 -12.34 14.25 -3.14
N LYS A 18 -13.12 14.40 -2.06
CA LYS A 18 -13.04 13.51 -0.88
C LYS A 18 -13.73 12.17 -1.13
N GLU A 19 -14.80 12.18 -1.90
CA GLU A 19 -15.60 10.99 -2.18
C GLU A 19 -16.20 11.05 -3.58
N LEU A 20 -16.49 9.86 -4.13
CA LEU A 20 -17.11 9.66 -5.43
C LEU A 20 -18.09 8.49 -5.33
N SER A 21 -19.24 8.60 -5.98
CA SER A 21 -20.05 7.42 -6.29
C SER A 21 -19.81 6.98 -7.72
N ILE A 22 -19.56 5.69 -7.92
CA ILE A 22 -19.33 5.10 -9.23
C ILE A 22 -20.31 3.95 -9.47
N GLU A 23 -20.81 3.87 -10.69
CA GLU A 23 -21.65 2.75 -11.12
C GLU A 23 -20.77 1.61 -11.64
N MET A 24 -21.09 0.41 -11.18
CA MET A 24 -20.44 -0.84 -11.51
C MET A 24 -21.46 -1.87 -11.96
N GLU A 25 -21.04 -2.81 -12.80
CA GLU A 25 -21.86 -3.94 -13.22
C GLU A 25 -21.87 -5.03 -12.14
N LYS A 26 -22.89 -5.88 -12.14
CA LYS A 26 -23.00 -6.94 -11.14
C LYS A 26 -21.92 -8.00 -11.40
N GLY A 27 -21.17 -8.35 -10.36
CA GLY A 27 -20.07 -9.32 -10.45
C GLY A 27 -18.70 -8.69 -10.76
N GLU A 28 -18.64 -7.36 -10.97
CA GLU A 28 -17.35 -6.66 -11.05
C GLU A 28 -16.62 -6.69 -9.70
N GLN A 29 -15.30 -6.77 -9.79
CA GLN A 29 -14.40 -6.97 -8.68
C GLN A 29 -13.67 -5.67 -8.33
N LEU A 30 -12.91 -5.69 -7.23
CA LEU A 30 -12.09 -4.56 -6.81
C LEU A 30 -11.10 -4.12 -7.90
N GLY A 31 -10.50 -5.07 -8.63
CA GLY A 31 -9.62 -4.77 -9.77
C GLY A 31 -10.30 -3.94 -10.87
N ASP A 32 -11.58 -4.23 -11.16
CA ASP A 32 -12.36 -3.48 -12.15
C ASP A 32 -12.64 -2.05 -11.68
N LEU A 33 -12.96 -1.87 -10.39
CA LEU A 33 -13.11 -0.55 -9.79
C LEU A 33 -11.82 0.27 -9.93
N LEU A 34 -10.67 -0.31 -9.60
CA LEU A 34 -9.38 0.36 -9.71
C LEU A 34 -9.05 0.72 -11.16
N SER A 35 -9.38 -0.17 -12.10
CA SER A 35 -9.21 0.08 -13.54
C SER A 35 -10.06 1.26 -14.01
N LYS A 36 -11.33 1.35 -13.57
CA LYS A 36 -12.23 2.49 -13.87
C LYS A 36 -11.71 3.80 -13.28
N LEU A 37 -11.20 3.77 -12.04
CA LEU A 37 -10.60 4.95 -11.42
C LEU A 37 -9.33 5.40 -12.14
N ASN A 38 -8.51 4.45 -12.58
CA ASN A 38 -7.32 4.73 -13.36
C ASN A 38 -7.66 5.34 -14.73
N ALA A 39 -8.66 4.81 -15.43
CA ALA A 39 -9.16 5.38 -16.68
C ALA A 39 -9.71 6.81 -16.48
N ARG A 40 -10.33 7.09 -15.33
CA ARG A 40 -10.91 8.40 -15.01
C ARG A 40 -9.88 9.46 -14.64
N TYR A 41 -8.89 9.14 -13.81
CA TYR A 41 -7.92 10.11 -13.28
C TYR A 41 -6.55 10.05 -13.97
N GLY A 42 -6.32 9.05 -14.81
CA GLY A 42 -5.13 8.91 -15.64
C GLY A 42 -3.85 8.66 -14.83
N ARG A 43 -2.72 9.16 -15.37
CA ARG A 43 -1.35 8.81 -14.91
C ARG A 43 -1.13 8.95 -13.39
N GLY A 44 -1.77 9.93 -12.76
CA GLY A 44 -1.61 10.14 -11.33
C GLY A 44 -2.07 8.97 -10.46
N PHE A 45 -3.06 8.18 -10.91
CA PHE A 45 -3.51 6.97 -10.23
C PHE A 45 -2.68 5.74 -10.64
N SER A 46 -2.28 5.64 -11.91
CA SER A 46 -1.46 4.52 -12.39
C SER A 46 -0.11 4.48 -11.71
N GLU A 47 0.52 5.64 -11.48
CA GLU A 47 1.81 5.74 -10.78
C GLU A 47 1.74 5.24 -9.34
N ILE A 48 0.59 5.42 -8.67
CA ILE A 48 0.41 5.06 -7.26
C ILE A 48 -0.01 3.60 -7.14
N LEU A 49 -0.97 3.17 -7.97
CA LEU A 49 -1.51 1.81 -7.89
C LEU A 49 -0.61 0.78 -8.59
N ASN A 50 0.24 1.22 -9.53
CA ASN A 50 1.20 0.40 -10.28
C ASN A 50 0.70 -1.01 -10.64
N LEU A 51 -0.54 -1.09 -11.16
CA LEU A 51 -1.24 -2.37 -11.40
C LEU A 51 -0.62 -3.21 -12.54
N GLU A 52 0.40 -2.70 -13.23
CA GLU A 52 1.12 -3.42 -14.30
C GLU A 52 1.77 -4.72 -13.80
N SER A 53 2.12 -4.80 -12.51
CA SER A 53 2.66 -6.02 -11.90
C SER A 53 1.60 -7.07 -11.56
N GLY A 54 0.31 -6.74 -11.67
CA GLY A 54 -0.79 -7.58 -11.17
C GLY A 54 -0.89 -7.63 -9.64
N GLU A 55 -0.03 -6.91 -8.91
CA GLU A 55 0.00 -6.88 -7.45
C GLU A 55 -0.15 -5.46 -6.92
N MET A 56 -0.84 -5.33 -5.78
CA MET A 56 -1.04 -4.04 -5.13
C MET A 56 0.23 -3.58 -4.37
N PRO A 57 0.73 -2.35 -4.59
CA PRO A 57 1.92 -1.84 -3.92
C PRO A 57 1.83 -1.86 -2.39
N ASP A 58 2.97 -2.08 -1.72
CA ASP A 58 3.08 -2.20 -0.26
C ASP A 58 2.88 -0.90 0.54
N ASP A 59 2.78 0.22 -0.15
CA ASP A 59 2.44 1.53 0.40
C ASP A 59 0.98 1.92 0.15
N VAL A 60 0.22 1.12 -0.62
CA VAL A 60 -1.21 1.31 -0.83
C VAL A 60 -2.00 0.46 0.15
N LEU A 61 -3.00 1.07 0.77
CA LEU A 61 -3.94 0.41 1.67
C LEU A 61 -5.36 0.64 1.14
N ILE A 62 -6.06 -0.45 0.85
CA ILE A 62 -7.45 -0.44 0.43
C ILE A 62 -8.30 -1.10 1.51
N LEU A 63 -9.40 -0.44 1.89
CA LEU A 63 -10.38 -0.99 2.82
C LEU A 63 -11.73 -1.08 2.14
N VAL A 64 -12.35 -2.25 2.19
CA VAL A 64 -13.74 -2.46 1.78
C VAL A 64 -14.58 -2.60 3.03
N ASN A 65 -15.55 -1.70 3.23
CA ASN A 65 -16.38 -1.61 4.42
C ASN A 65 -15.56 -1.59 5.74
N GLY A 66 -14.42 -0.89 5.72
CA GLY A 66 -13.51 -0.79 6.86
C GLY A 66 -12.59 -1.99 7.09
N THR A 67 -12.67 -3.03 6.25
CA THR A 67 -11.78 -4.20 6.34
C THR A 67 -10.66 -4.08 5.31
N PRO A 68 -9.37 -4.14 5.71
CA PRO A 68 -8.26 -4.06 4.78
C PRO A 68 -8.20 -5.30 3.88
N THR A 69 -7.94 -5.09 2.59
CA THR A 69 -7.79 -6.17 1.62
C THR A 69 -6.67 -5.87 0.63
N ARG A 70 -5.98 -6.93 0.18
CA ARG A 70 -5.05 -6.89 -0.95
C ARG A 70 -5.56 -7.69 -2.15
N SER A 71 -6.70 -8.36 -2.02
CA SER A 71 -7.28 -9.19 -3.08
C SER A 71 -7.99 -8.30 -4.10
N LEU A 72 -7.45 -8.26 -5.32
CA LEU A 72 -8.07 -7.58 -6.46
C LEU A 72 -9.32 -8.31 -6.95
N ASP A 73 -9.40 -9.62 -6.70
CA ASP A 73 -10.50 -10.48 -7.16
C ASP A 73 -11.74 -10.43 -6.26
N LEU A 74 -11.72 -9.56 -5.24
CA LEU A 74 -12.84 -9.40 -4.32
C LEU A 74 -14.06 -8.83 -5.05
N GLU A 75 -15.14 -9.60 -5.12
CA GLU A 75 -16.42 -9.16 -5.68
C GLU A 75 -17.02 -8.04 -4.81
N LEU A 76 -17.35 -6.92 -5.45
CA LEU A 76 -18.00 -5.78 -4.79
C LEU A 76 -19.53 -5.91 -4.85
N LYS A 77 -20.19 -5.39 -3.82
CA LYS A 77 -21.65 -5.41 -3.69
C LYS A 77 -22.22 -4.00 -3.71
N ASP A 78 -23.49 -3.91 -4.11
CA ASP A 78 -24.21 -2.64 -4.09
C ASP A 78 -24.20 -2.01 -2.69
N GLY A 79 -23.83 -0.72 -2.63
CA GLY A 79 -23.71 0.02 -1.38
C GLY A 79 -22.36 -0.13 -0.67
N ASP A 80 -21.43 -0.94 -1.17
CA ASP A 80 -20.10 -1.05 -0.56
C ASP A 80 -19.36 0.29 -0.56
N THR A 81 -18.57 0.49 0.49
CA THR A 81 -17.68 1.64 0.62
C THR A 81 -16.23 1.19 0.53
N VAL A 82 -15.49 1.76 -0.42
CA VAL A 82 -14.07 1.49 -0.66
C VAL A 82 -13.25 2.73 -0.29
N LEU A 83 -12.31 2.59 0.64
CA LEU A 83 -11.35 3.63 1.00
C LEU A 83 -10.01 3.35 0.31
N LEU A 84 -9.53 4.34 -0.44
CA LEU A 84 -8.19 4.37 -1.03
C LEU A 84 -7.29 5.31 -0.24
N THR A 85 -6.25 4.76 0.37
CA THR A 85 -5.27 5.51 1.17
C THR A 85 -3.89 4.90 1.03
N VAL A 86 -2.89 5.59 1.57
CA VAL A 86 -1.56 5.02 1.76
C VAL A 86 -1.44 4.39 3.15
N ALA A 87 -0.62 3.35 3.29
CA ALA A 87 -0.24 2.79 4.56
C ALA A 87 0.69 3.76 5.29
N ILE A 88 0.21 4.40 6.37
CA ILE A 88 0.99 5.38 7.16
C ILE A 88 1.77 4.69 8.31
N ALA A 89 1.76 3.35 8.40
CA ALA A 89 2.47 2.61 9.45
C ALA A 89 3.94 2.36 9.09
N GLY A 90 4.84 2.58 10.07
CA GLY A 90 6.28 2.40 9.91
C GLY A 90 6.68 0.93 9.76
N GLY A 91 7.20 0.58 8.57
CA GLY A 91 7.77 -0.73 8.25
C GLY A 91 6.72 -1.72 7.72
N GLY A 92 6.89 -2.20 6.48
CA GLY A 92 6.15 -3.39 6.02
C GLY A 92 6.52 -4.62 6.87
N PRO A 93 5.72 -5.71 6.83
CA PRO A 93 6.09 -6.93 7.51
C PRO A 93 7.46 -7.39 7.00
N LEU A 94 8.40 -7.63 7.91
CA LEU A 94 9.78 -7.98 7.61
C LEU A 94 10.53 -6.92 6.78
N GLU A 95 10.14 -5.65 6.92
CA GLU A 95 10.82 -4.54 6.24
C GLU A 95 11.18 -3.41 7.21
N VAL A 96 12.35 -2.82 6.99
CA VAL A 96 12.75 -1.56 7.63
C VAL A 96 13.05 -0.50 6.58
N ARG A 97 12.91 0.77 6.93
CA ARG A 97 13.36 1.89 6.09
C ARG A 97 14.82 2.20 6.43
N CYS A 98 15.71 2.12 5.44
CA CYS A 98 17.12 2.45 5.63
C CYS A 98 17.26 3.91 6.08
N LEU A 99 18.00 4.17 7.16
CA LEU A 99 18.19 5.52 7.70
C LEU A 99 19.11 6.40 6.86
N ASN A 100 19.87 5.82 5.92
CA ASN A 100 20.72 6.56 4.99
C ASN A 100 19.97 6.93 3.69
N CYS A 101 19.50 5.92 2.93
CA CYS A 101 18.91 6.14 1.61
C CYS A 101 17.37 6.12 1.55
N LEU A 102 16.69 5.93 2.69
CA LEU A 102 15.22 5.91 2.83
C LEU A 102 14.47 4.83 2.02
N LYS A 103 15.18 3.96 1.30
CA LYS A 103 14.59 2.79 0.64
C LYS A 103 14.22 1.71 1.65
N ARG A 104 13.20 0.92 1.31
CA ARG A 104 12.80 -0.25 2.10
C ARG A 104 13.83 -1.36 1.94
N VAL A 105 14.10 -2.06 3.04
CA VAL A 105 15.02 -3.19 3.13
C VAL A 105 14.24 -4.36 3.72
N LYS A 106 14.06 -5.42 2.94
CA LYS A 106 13.54 -6.69 3.42
C LYS A 106 14.59 -7.35 4.32
N VAL A 107 14.14 -7.91 5.44
CA VAL A 107 14.98 -8.56 6.44
C VAL A 107 14.42 -9.95 6.75
N GLU A 108 15.29 -10.86 7.13
CA GLU A 108 14.86 -12.21 7.51
C GLU A 108 14.18 -12.20 8.88
N VAL A 109 13.27 -13.15 9.10
CA VAL A 109 12.54 -13.29 10.37
C VAL A 109 13.53 -13.47 11.52
N LYS A 110 13.44 -12.62 12.54
CA LYS A 110 14.33 -12.61 13.73
C LYS A 110 15.81 -12.34 13.42
N ALA A 111 16.15 -11.80 12.25
CA ALA A 111 17.50 -11.33 11.97
C ALA A 111 17.95 -10.29 13.02
N LYS A 112 19.19 -10.39 13.50
CA LYS A 112 19.79 -9.42 14.42
C LYS A 112 20.52 -8.29 13.70
N GLU A 113 20.95 -8.54 12.46
CA GLU A 113 21.72 -7.63 11.63
C GLU A 113 21.20 -7.70 10.19
N ALA A 114 21.28 -6.58 9.49
CA ALA A 114 20.99 -6.52 8.06
C ALA A 114 21.86 -5.47 7.38
N LYS A 115 22.00 -5.61 6.06
CA LYS A 115 22.70 -4.66 5.20
C LYS A 115 21.72 -4.11 4.17
N CYS A 116 21.69 -2.79 4.00
CA CYS A 116 20.90 -2.18 2.94
C CYS A 116 21.49 -2.57 1.58
N PRO A 117 20.71 -3.22 0.68
CA PRO A 117 21.19 -3.60 -0.64
C PRO A 117 21.42 -2.38 -1.55
N ASN A 118 20.83 -1.23 -1.23
CA ASN A 118 20.90 -0.03 -2.06
C ASN A 118 22.08 0.89 -1.75
N CYS A 119 22.45 1.04 -0.48
CA CYS A 119 23.53 1.97 -0.07
C CYS A 119 24.63 1.31 0.76
N GLY A 120 24.52 0.01 1.05
CA GLY A 120 25.54 -0.75 1.78
C GLY A 120 25.54 -0.56 3.30
N LEU A 121 24.74 0.37 3.85
CA LEU A 121 24.65 0.60 5.30
C LEU A 121 24.34 -0.69 6.06
N LYS A 122 25.18 -1.03 7.05
CA LYS A 122 24.96 -2.14 7.98
C LYS A 122 24.28 -1.62 9.25
N PHE A 123 23.37 -2.40 9.82
CA PHE A 123 22.66 -2.02 11.04
C PHE A 123 22.14 -3.24 11.81
N THR A 124 21.94 -3.08 13.11
CA THR A 124 21.29 -4.06 13.99
C THR A 124 19.78 -3.85 14.02
N LEU A 125 19.06 -4.93 14.31
CA LEU A 125 17.61 -4.99 14.36
C LEU A 125 17.14 -5.43 15.74
N THR A 126 16.10 -4.75 16.21
CA THR A 126 15.25 -5.21 17.31
C THR A 126 13.84 -5.51 16.77
N TRP A 127 13.04 -6.27 17.50
CA TRP A 127 11.75 -6.78 17.04
C TRP A 127 10.64 -6.38 17.99
N VAL A 128 9.68 -5.60 17.51
CA VAL A 128 8.48 -5.22 18.27
C VAL A 128 7.50 -6.40 18.34
N SER A 129 7.43 -7.16 17.24
CA SER A 129 6.67 -8.40 17.10
C SER A 129 7.43 -9.33 16.14
N PRO A 130 7.04 -10.61 15.98
CA PRO A 130 7.73 -11.54 15.07
C PRO A 130 7.83 -11.09 13.60
N THR A 131 6.97 -10.16 13.18
CA THR A 131 6.92 -9.64 11.81
C THR A 131 7.32 -8.17 11.69
N GLN A 132 7.58 -7.50 12.82
CA GLN A 132 7.83 -6.05 12.84
C GLN A 132 9.26 -5.75 13.31
N PRO A 133 10.23 -5.72 12.38
CA PRO A 133 11.60 -5.33 12.67
C PRO A 133 11.71 -3.81 12.85
N LYS A 134 12.70 -3.38 13.62
CA LYS A 134 13.07 -1.98 13.83
C LYS A 134 14.58 -1.87 13.85
N ILE A 135 15.13 -0.87 13.15
CA ILE A 135 16.56 -0.55 13.23
C ILE A 135 16.86 -0.05 14.64
N GLU A 136 17.80 -0.71 15.32
CA GLU A 136 18.25 -0.34 16.65
C GLU A 136 19.49 0.54 16.60
N ARG A 137 20.51 0.12 15.84
CA ARG A 137 21.79 0.83 15.75
C ARG A 137 22.40 0.69 14.36
N ILE A 138 23.07 1.73 13.88
CA ILE A 138 23.90 1.68 12.66
C ILE A 138 25.27 1.11 13.03
N LEU A 139 25.75 0.15 12.24
CA LEU A 139 27.10 -0.37 12.35
C LEU A 139 28.00 0.46 11.44
N GLU A 140 28.72 1.41 12.04
CA GLU A 140 29.82 2.11 11.39
C GLU A 140 31.01 1.14 11.28
N GLU A 141 31.66 1.09 10.11
CA GLU A 141 32.94 0.37 9.94
C GLU A 141 34.10 1.23 10.45
#